data_AF-E3MU94-F1
#
_entry.id   AF-E3MU94-F1
#
_cell.length_a   1.000
_cell.length_b   1.000
_cell.length_c   1.000
_cell.angle_alpha   90.00
_cell.angle_beta   90.00
_cell.angle_gamma   90.00
#
_symmetry.space_group_name_H-M   'P 1'
#
loop_
_entity.id
_entity.type
_entity.pdbx_description
1 polymer ?
#
loop_
_entity_poly.entity_id
_entity_poly.type
_entity_poly.pdbx_seq_one_letter_code
_entity_poly.pdbx_strand_id
1 'polypeptide(L)'
;MDGEATSLRLPNPLSITTIHAEELKYDKPRNASPNVEEMTTKELSEYQHRRKEVIKIQKMDERISAKMLQLQKMMMDRNEEIKRINSRRKLFDDNVATSTQMKVDELEIKRRKRKEAERKEEILETFRLGKLSLEPKEKPN
;
A
#
# COMPACT_ATOMS: atom_id res chain seq x y z
N MET A 1 0.30 -6.70 23.65
CA MET A 1 1.57 -7.15 23.04
C MET A 1 1.51 -6.71 21.60
N ASP A 2 1.71 -5.42 21.38
CA ASP A 2 1.64 -4.81 20.07
C ASP A 2 2.95 -5.17 19.36
N GLY A 3 2.87 -6.19 18.51
CA GLY A 3 3.99 -6.55 17.66
C GLY A 3 4.24 -5.37 16.73
N GLU A 4 5.25 -4.57 17.04
CA GLU A 4 5.81 -3.59 16.13
C GLU A 4 6.05 -4.30 14.80
N ALA A 5 5.16 -4.06 13.82
CA ALA A 5 5.40 -4.45 12.47
C ALA A 5 6.67 -3.71 12.07
N THR A 6 7.79 -4.43 12.14
CA THR A 6 9.09 -3.95 11.69
C THR A 6 8.90 -3.70 10.21
N SER A 7 8.53 -2.46 9.87
CA SER A 7 8.49 -1.98 8.51
C SER A 7 9.94 -2.01 8.08
N LEU A 8 10.36 -3.15 7.54
CA LEU A 8 11.56 -3.32 6.75
C LEU A 8 11.39 -2.40 5.55
N ARG A 9 11.62 -1.11 5.80
CA ARG A 9 11.70 -0.06 4.82
C ARG A 9 13.01 -0.36 4.12
N LEU A 10 12.97 -1.32 3.20
CA LEU A 10 14.07 -1.52 2.27
C LEU A 10 14.39 -0.14 1.72
N PRO A 11 15.64 0.33 1.85
CA PRO A 11 16.01 1.65 1.40
C PRO A 11 15.55 1.75 -0.05
N ASN A 12 14.73 2.77 -0.33
CA ASN A 12 14.26 3.00 -1.69
C ASN A 12 15.55 3.26 -2.50
N PRO A 13 15.97 2.35 -3.40
CA PRO A 13 17.28 2.47 -4.05
C PRO A 13 17.35 3.68 -4.99
N LEU A 14 16.22 4.34 -5.20
CA LEU A 14 16.05 5.59 -5.94
C LEU A 14 16.18 6.81 -5.02
N SER A 15 17.15 6.83 -4.11
CA SER A 15 17.67 8.10 -3.58
C SER A 15 18.32 8.81 -4.76
N ILE A 16 17.51 9.50 -5.56
CA ILE A 16 17.93 10.21 -6.76
C ILE A 16 18.90 11.30 -6.30
N THR A 17 20.19 11.07 -6.54
CA THR A 17 21.16 12.15 -6.63
C THR A 17 20.59 13.13 -7.65
N THR A 18 20.32 14.37 -7.25
CA THR A 18 19.81 15.39 -8.16
C THR A 18 20.84 15.58 -9.27
N ILE A 19 20.58 15.03 -10.46
CA ILE A 19 21.41 15.25 -11.64
C ILE A 19 20.98 16.59 -12.22
N HIS A 20 21.85 17.59 -12.16
CA HIS A 20 21.64 18.85 -12.84
C HIS A 20 21.97 18.69 -14.32
N ALA A 21 21.00 19.00 -15.18
CA ALA A 21 21.24 19.07 -16.62
C ALA A 21 21.93 20.40 -16.94
N GLU A 22 23.03 20.34 -17.69
CA GLU A 22 23.69 21.53 -18.23
C GLU A 22 23.02 21.94 -19.54
N GLU A 23 22.81 23.24 -19.72
CA GLU A 23 22.26 23.79 -20.95
C GLU A 23 23.35 24.06 -21.99
N LEU A 24 23.07 23.67 -23.24
CA LEU A 24 23.92 24.02 -24.37
C LEU A 24 23.88 25.54 -24.61
N LYS A 25 25.06 26.18 -24.63
CA LYS A 25 25.19 27.63 -24.80
C LYS A 25 25.55 28.01 -26.22
N TYR A 26 25.09 29.19 -26.64
CA TYR A 26 25.44 29.88 -27.90
C TYR A 26 25.12 29.09 -29.17
N ASP A 27 23.90 29.27 -29.67
CA ASP A 27 23.45 28.74 -30.96
C ASP A 27 24.17 29.37 -32.16
N LYS A 28 24.62 30.63 -32.04
CA LYS A 28 25.45 31.34 -33.03
C LYS A 28 26.91 31.46 -32.58
N PRO A 29 27.88 31.48 -33.51
CA PRO A 29 29.26 31.80 -33.19
C PRO A 29 29.35 33.19 -32.56
N ARG A 30 30.17 33.34 -31.51
CA ARG A 30 30.18 34.53 -30.65
C ARG A 30 30.49 35.84 -31.38
N ASN A 31 31.29 35.78 -32.43
CA ASN A 31 31.72 36.94 -33.22
C ASN A 31 31.01 37.06 -34.57
N ALA A 32 30.04 36.18 -34.86
CA ALA A 32 29.33 36.20 -36.14
C ALA A 32 28.32 37.35 -36.21
N SER A 33 28.01 37.81 -37.43
CA SER A 33 26.92 38.76 -37.64
C SER A 33 25.61 38.22 -37.04
N PRO A 34 24.79 39.07 -36.40
CA PRO A 34 23.44 38.68 -35.97
C PRO A 34 22.59 38.21 -37.14
N ASN A 35 22.79 38.79 -38.33
CA ASN A 35 22.12 38.42 -39.56
C ASN A 35 22.88 37.26 -40.25
N VAL A 36 22.18 36.15 -40.49
CA VAL A 36 22.77 34.95 -41.08
C VAL A 36 23.26 35.19 -42.52
N GLU A 37 22.60 36.07 -43.25
CA GLU A 37 22.95 36.42 -44.63
C GLU A 37 24.27 37.19 -44.75
N GLU A 38 24.69 37.82 -43.66
CA GLU A 38 25.93 38.61 -43.57
C GLU A 38 27.09 37.81 -42.94
N MET A 39 26.85 36.56 -42.54
CA MET A 39 27.89 35.70 -41.99
C MET A 39 28.91 35.34 -43.07
N THR A 40 30.19 35.34 -42.70
CA THR A 40 31.23 34.78 -43.56
C THR A 40 31.02 33.28 -43.77
N THR A 41 31.61 32.71 -44.83
CA THR A 41 31.51 31.27 -45.10
C THR A 41 31.95 30.41 -43.91
N LYS A 42 32.95 30.86 -43.14
CA LYS A 42 33.43 30.15 -41.94
C LYS A 42 32.41 30.19 -40.80
N GLU A 43 31.81 31.36 -40.56
CA GLU A 43 30.78 31.53 -39.52
C GLU A 43 29.50 30.77 -39.86
N LEU A 44 29.09 30.78 -41.13
CA LEU A 44 27.92 30.05 -41.59
C LEU A 44 28.11 28.53 -41.42
N SER A 45 29.31 28.02 -41.74
CA SER A 45 29.65 26.60 -41.54
C SER A 45 29.56 26.19 -40.07
N GLU A 46 30.16 26.99 -39.18
CA GLU A 46 30.10 26.76 -37.73
C GLU A 46 28.66 26.87 -37.20
N TYR A 47 27.89 27.85 -37.65
CA TYR A 47 26.48 27.99 -37.30
C TYR A 47 25.67 26.74 -37.69
N GLN A 48 25.88 26.21 -38.89
CA GLN A 48 25.25 24.96 -39.32
C GLN A 48 25.69 23.76 -38.47
N HIS A 49 26.95 23.71 -38.05
CA HIS A 49 27.45 22.68 -37.15
C HIS A 49 26.73 22.72 -35.79
N ARG A 50 26.66 23.90 -35.16
CA ARG A 50 25.96 24.11 -33.88
C ARG A 50 24.49 23.75 -33.96
N ARG A 51 23.80 24.06 -35.06
CA ARG A 51 22.41 23.61 -35.27
C ARG A 51 22.27 22.08 -35.26
N LYS A 52 23.24 21.35 -35.83
CA LYS A 52 23.24 19.88 -35.77
C LYS A 52 23.48 19.37 -34.35
N GLU A 53 24.33 20.04 -33.57
CA GLU A 53 24.55 19.74 -32.15
C GLU A 53 23.27 19.94 -31.34
N VAL A 54 22.56 21.05 -31.54
CA VAL A 54 21.25 21.32 -30.90
C VAL A 54 20.27 20.17 -31.18
N ILE A 55 20.12 19.77 -32.45
CA ILE A 55 19.22 18.66 -32.83
C ILE A 55 19.66 17.34 -32.15
N LYS A 56 20.98 17.10 -32.05
CA LYS A 56 21.51 15.90 -31.40
C LYS A 56 21.17 15.86 -29.91
N ILE A 57 21.29 17.00 -29.22
CA ILE A 57 20.90 17.13 -27.79
C ILE A 57 19.40 16.95 -27.62
N GLN A 58 18.56 17.59 -28.44
CA GLN A 58 17.11 17.41 -28.39
C GLN A 58 16.70 15.93 -28.52
N LYS A 59 17.33 15.18 -29.42
CA LYS A 59 17.11 13.72 -29.55
C LYS A 59 17.57 12.93 -28.32
N MET A 60 18.56 13.40 -27.57
CA MET A 60 18.93 12.80 -26.29
C MET A 60 17.85 13.09 -25.24
N ASP A 61 17.39 14.33 -25.16
CA ASP A 61 16.34 14.74 -24.21
C ASP A 61 15.04 13.97 -24.43
N GLU A 62 14.59 13.80 -25.69
CA GLU A 62 13.43 12.97 -26.02
C GLU A 62 13.57 11.52 -25.53
N ARG A 63 14.76 10.93 -25.68
CA ARG A 63 15.04 9.57 -25.18
C ARG A 63 15.03 9.51 -23.66
N ILE A 64 15.57 10.52 -22.99
CA ILE A 64 15.52 10.64 -21.52
C ILE A 64 14.07 10.72 -21.07
N SER A 65 13.25 11.60 -21.67
CA SER A 65 11.83 11.73 -21.35
C SER A 65 11.07 10.42 -21.56
N ALA A 66 11.31 9.71 -22.65
CA ALA A 66 10.68 8.40 -22.91
C ALA A 66 11.05 7.36 -21.83
N LYS A 67 12.32 7.35 -21.38
CA LYS A 67 12.76 6.46 -20.29
C LYS A 67 12.17 6.85 -18.95
N MET A 68 12.01 8.14 -18.67
CA MET A 68 11.34 8.62 -17.47
C MET A 68 9.87 8.18 -17.41
N LEU A 69 9.14 8.25 -18.53
CA LEU A 69 7.77 7.73 -18.61
C LEU A 69 7.71 6.22 -18.37
N GLN A 70 8.65 5.46 -18.94
CA GLN A 70 8.75 4.02 -18.70
C GLN A 70 8.99 3.72 -17.21
N LEU A 71 9.88 4.47 -16.57
CA LEU A 71 10.16 4.33 -15.14
C LEU A 71 8.93 4.66 -14.28
N GLN A 72 8.22 5.74 -14.59
CA GLN A 72 6.97 6.11 -13.91
C GLN A 72 5.93 4.99 -14.00
N LYS A 73 5.74 4.40 -15.19
CA LYS A 73 4.85 3.26 -15.37
C LYS A 73 5.27 2.07 -14.50
N MET A 74 6.54 1.69 -14.50
CA MET A 74 7.03 0.59 -13.66
C MET A 74 6.81 0.85 -12.16
N MET A 75 6.95 2.11 -11.71
CA MET A 75 6.64 2.48 -10.33
C MET A 75 5.15 2.34 -10.02
N MET A 76 4.28 2.72 -10.95
CA MET A 76 2.83 2.53 -10.82
C MET A 76 2.48 1.03 -10.73
N ASP A 77 2.98 0.21 -11.65
CA ASP A 77 2.74 -1.24 -11.68
C ASP A 77 3.18 -1.90 -10.36
N ARG A 78 4.36 -1.53 -9.84
CA ARG A 78 4.85 -1.98 -8.52
C ARG A 78 3.88 -1.60 -7.40
N ASN A 79 3.40 -0.36 -7.40
CA ASN A 79 2.50 0.13 -6.36
C ASN A 79 1.13 -0.56 -6.41
N GLU A 80 0.63 -0.86 -7.61
CA GLU A 80 -0.57 -1.67 -7.79
C GLU A 80 -0.39 -3.09 -7.26
N GLU A 81 0.75 -3.72 -7.51
CA GLU A 81 1.05 -5.04 -6.96
C GLU A 81 1.09 -5.03 -5.44
N ILE A 82 1.72 -4.02 -4.84
CA ILE A 82 1.74 -3.85 -3.37
C ILE A 82 0.32 -3.68 -2.83
N LYS A 83 -0.53 -2.89 -3.50
CA LYS A 83 -1.95 -2.76 -3.11
C LYS A 83 -2.65 -4.12 -3.15
N ARG A 84 -2.48 -4.91 -4.22
CA ARG A 84 -3.05 -6.26 -4.33
C ARG A 84 -2.60 -7.17 -3.18
N ILE A 85 -1.30 -7.21 -2.91
CA ILE A 85 -0.72 -8.02 -1.82
C ILE A 85 -1.29 -7.60 -0.47
N ASN A 86 -1.36 -6.30 -0.19
CA ASN A 86 -1.86 -5.78 1.07
C ASN A 86 -3.35 -6.09 1.25
N SER A 87 -4.17 -5.92 0.20
CA SER A 87 -5.58 -6.30 0.22
C SER A 87 -5.77 -7.80 0.49
N ARG A 88 -4.98 -8.66 -0.16
CA ARG A 88 -5.01 -10.11 0.07
C ARG A 88 -4.65 -10.48 1.51
N ARG A 89 -3.59 -9.87 2.05
CA ARG A 89 -3.15 -10.09 3.44
C ARG A 89 -4.23 -9.67 4.42
N LYS A 90 -4.79 -8.47 4.25
CA LYS A 90 -5.89 -7.97 5.10
C LYS A 90 -7.07 -8.94 5.12
N LEU A 91 -7.53 -9.40 3.95
CA LEU A 91 -8.63 -10.36 3.87
C LEU A 91 -8.33 -11.66 4.61
N PHE A 92 -7.10 -12.16 4.50
CA PHE A 92 -6.66 -13.35 5.22
C PHE A 92 -6.68 -13.13 6.74
N ASP A 93 -6.12 -12.01 7.21
CA ASP A 93 -6.08 -11.64 8.63
C ASP A 93 -7.51 -11.50 9.19
N ASP A 94 -8.43 -10.87 8.45
CA ASP A 94 -9.84 -10.73 8.80
C ASP A 94 -10.54 -12.10 8.93
N ASN A 95 -10.24 -13.04 8.02
CA ASN A 95 -10.78 -14.40 8.07
C ASN A 95 -10.25 -15.18 9.27
N VAL A 96 -8.96 -15.05 9.60
CA VAL A 96 -8.36 -15.69 10.78
C VAL A 96 -8.97 -15.13 12.07
N ALA A 97 -9.14 -13.81 12.16
CA ALA A 97 -9.79 -13.16 13.29
C ALA A 97 -11.25 -13.66 13.46
N THR A 98 -12.01 -13.71 12.35
CA THR A 98 -13.39 -14.21 12.35
C THR A 98 -13.47 -15.67 12.79
N SER A 99 -12.62 -16.55 12.24
CA SER A 99 -12.57 -17.97 12.60
C SER A 99 -12.23 -18.18 14.08
N THR A 100 -11.30 -17.38 14.61
CA THR A 100 -10.92 -17.41 16.03
C THR A 100 -12.09 -16.98 16.90
N GLN A 101 -12.78 -15.89 16.55
CA GLN A 101 -13.94 -15.41 17.29
C GLN A 101 -15.07 -16.44 17.30
N MET A 102 -15.36 -17.08 16.15
CA MET A 102 -16.38 -18.13 16.06
C MET A 102 -16.08 -19.30 17.02
N LYS A 103 -14.81 -19.73 17.14
CA LYS A 103 -14.43 -20.80 18.09
C LYS A 103 -14.67 -20.39 19.54
N VAL A 104 -14.38 -19.14 19.89
CA VAL A 104 -14.65 -18.59 21.23
C VAL A 104 -16.16 -18.61 21.51
N ASP A 105 -16.96 -18.15 20.55
CA ASP A 105 -18.41 -18.10 20.68
C ASP A 105 -19.02 -19.51 20.78
N GLU A 106 -18.53 -20.47 20.00
CA GLU A 106 -18.95 -21.88 20.07
C GLU A 106 -18.67 -22.51 21.44
N LEU A 107 -17.49 -22.24 22.02
CA LEU A 107 -17.14 -22.72 23.36
C LEU A 107 -18.05 -22.11 24.42
N GLU A 108 -18.36 -20.82 24.32
CA GLU A 108 -19.27 -20.14 25.24
C GLU A 108 -20.70 -20.69 25.14
N ILE A 109 -21.19 -20.97 23.93
CA ILE A 109 -22.50 -21.61 23.72
C ILE A 109 -22.52 -23.00 24.35
N LYS A 110 -21.49 -23.83 24.14
CA LYS A 110 -21.38 -25.16 24.76
C LYS A 110 -21.39 -25.06 26.29
N ARG A 111 -20.65 -24.10 26.86
CA ARG A 111 -20.62 -23.83 28.30
C ARG A 111 -22.00 -23.46 28.85
N ARG A 112 -22.74 -22.59 28.14
CA ARG A 112 -24.11 -22.20 28.53
C ARG A 112 -25.07 -23.39 28.50
N LYS A 113 -25.04 -24.19 27.44
CA LYS A 113 -25.88 -25.40 27.33
C LYS A 113 -25.59 -26.41 28.45
N ARG A 114 -24.33 -26.60 28.81
CA ARG A 114 -23.93 -27.48 29.92
C ARG A 114 -24.50 -26.99 31.25
N LYS A 115 -24.33 -25.70 31.56
CA LYS A 115 -24.89 -25.09 32.78
C LYS A 115 -26.41 -25.20 32.84
N GLU A 116 -27.09 -25.04 31.70
CA GLU A 116 -28.55 -25.20 31.65
C GLU A 116 -28.98 -26.65 31.91
N ALA A 117 -28.25 -27.62 31.37
CA ALA A 117 -28.48 -29.05 31.63
C ALA A 117 -28.22 -29.42 33.09
N GLU A 118 -27.08 -28.99 33.65
CA GLU A 118 -26.74 -29.16 35.08
C GLU A 118 -27.84 -28.56 35.97
N ARG A 119 -28.29 -27.33 35.68
CA ARG A 119 -29.38 -26.70 36.44
C ARG A 119 -30.70 -27.46 36.35
N LYS A 120 -31.03 -28.03 35.17
CA LYS A 120 -32.23 -28.86 35.00
C LYS A 120 -32.13 -30.16 35.79
N GLU A 121 -30.96 -30.79 35.80
CA GLU A 121 -30.68 -32.00 36.56
C GLU A 121 -30.76 -31.74 38.06
N GLU A 122 -30.18 -30.64 38.54
CA GLU A 122 -30.23 -30.20 39.93
C GLU A 122 -31.68 -29.89 40.39
N ILE A 123 -32.51 -29.28 39.53
CA ILE A 123 -33.95 -29.11 39.78
C ILE A 123 -34.65 -30.47 39.86
N LEU A 124 -34.39 -31.39 38.93
CA LEU A 124 -34.98 -32.73 38.94
C LEU A 124 -34.58 -33.53 40.19
N GLU A 125 -33.32 -33.42 40.62
CA GLU A 125 -32.80 -34.08 41.79
C GLU A 125 -33.40 -33.51 43.08
N THR A 126 -33.55 -32.18 43.18
CA THR A 126 -34.26 -31.54 44.31
C THR A 126 -35.74 -31.92 44.38
N PHE A 127 -36.41 -32.09 43.23
CA PHE A 127 -37.76 -32.66 43.16
C PHE A 127 -37.81 -34.13 43.61
N ARG A 128 -36.87 -34.97 43.14
CA ARG A 128 -36.78 -36.40 43.53
C ARG A 128 -36.45 -36.59 45.01
N LEU A 129 -35.61 -35.74 45.58
CA LEU A 129 -35.26 -35.74 47.00
C LEU A 129 -36.35 -35.14 47.90
N GLY A 130 -37.52 -34.78 47.35
CA GLY A 130 -38.68 -34.32 48.12
C GLY A 130 -38.48 -32.96 48.81
N LYS A 131 -37.51 -32.14 48.36
CA LYS A 131 -37.15 -30.88 49.03
C LYS A 131 -37.88 -29.62 48.52
N LEU A 132 -38.90 -29.76 47.68
CA LEU A 132 -39.90 -28.71 47.51
C LEU A 132 -41.12 -29.03 48.38
N SER A 133 -41.12 -28.55 49.64
CA SER A 133 -42.38 -28.37 50.35
C SER A 133 -43.07 -27.14 49.75
N LEU A 134 -43.93 -27.36 48.76
CA LEU A 134 -45.03 -26.44 48.49
C LEU A 134 -46.08 -26.68 49.58
N GLU A 135 -45.79 -26.26 50.81
CA GLU A 135 -46.86 -26.10 51.79
C GLU A 135 -47.58 -24.78 51.46
N PRO A 136 -48.87 -24.81 51.08
CA PRO A 136 -49.67 -23.60 51.13
C PRO A 136 -49.68 -23.16 52.60
N LYS A 137 -49.24 -21.93 52.88
CA LYS A 137 -49.39 -21.36 54.22
C LYS A 137 -50.87 -21.28 54.53
N GLU A 138 -51.39 -22.25 55.28
CA GLU A 138 -52.67 -22.10 55.94
C GLU A 138 -52.56 -20.91 56.89
N LYS A 139 -53.42 -19.91 56.66
CA LYS A 139 -53.55 -18.76 57.55
C LYS A 139 -54.14 -19.26 58.87
N PRO A 140 -53.54 -18.96 60.03
CA PRO A 140 -54.21 -19.19 61.29
C PRO A 140 -55.34 -18.16 61.45
N ASN A 141 -56.47 -18.63 61.99
CA ASN A 141 -57.71 -17.89 62.29
C ASN A 141 -57.51 -16.50 62.90
#